data_AF-A0A5N6V9X1-F1
#
_entry.id   AF-A0A5N6V9X1-F1
#
_cell.length_a   1.000
_cell.length_b   1.000
_cell.length_c   1.000
_cell.angle_alpha   90.00
_cell.angle_beta   90.00
_cell.angle_gamma   90.00
#
_symmetry.space_group_name_H-M   'P 1'
#
loop_
_entity.id
_entity.type
_entity.pdbx_description
1 polymer ?
#
loop_
_entity_poly.entity_id
_entity_poly.type
_entity_poly.pdbx_seq_one_letter_code
_entity_poly.pdbx_strand_id
1 'polypeptide(L)'
;MAFAALRHSIPSPTRLLRPTMSAPSQARLQSQSRQVSFSSYLISPKELSEALKKNPPTKISTSPRVVPLCAAWFMPNDPEGRKGIDIFRKHRIPQARFFDLDAIKDAESPYPHMLPTAETFADAMSELGIRRDDEVVVYDTEELGIFSAPRVGWTLRVFGHPRVHLLDNYRLWVREGYPTETGEPQQVERTSYPVPNYDSKLVIPYLELKEIAKEHRKEGAKEVEILDARSYGRWAGTDPEPRPGLSSGHIPGSKSLPFQELLDPETKTFRPKSELRKIFEEKEIDASKSIISSCGTGVTATIIETALGEAEYGDPNLRRVYDGSWTEWAQRVKPADGLIKKL
;
A
#
# COMPACT_ATOMS: atom_id res chain seq x y z
N MET A 1 58.84 -62.93 -20.48
CA MET A 1 57.42 -62.76 -20.12
C MET A 1 56.76 -62.00 -21.23
N ALA A 2 55.81 -62.65 -21.89
CA ALA A 2 55.16 -62.29 -23.15
C ALA A 2 53.69 -61.88 -22.87
N PHE A 3 52.86 -61.29 -23.71
CA PHE A 3 52.79 -61.11 -25.16
C PHE A 3 51.90 -59.87 -25.43
N ALA A 4 52.08 -59.25 -26.60
CA ALA A 4 51.30 -58.12 -27.11
C ALA A 4 50.11 -58.56 -28.02
N ALA A 5 49.08 -57.70 -28.04
CA ALA A 5 48.13 -57.32 -29.10
C ALA A 5 47.49 -58.37 -30.05
N LEU A 6 46.16 -58.29 -30.25
CA LEU A 6 45.46 -57.89 -31.51
C LEU A 6 43.93 -58.11 -31.47
N ARG A 7 43.25 -57.42 -32.40
CA ARG A 7 41.80 -57.24 -32.61
C ARG A 7 41.10 -58.43 -33.31
N HIS A 8 39.76 -58.50 -33.21
CA HIS A 8 38.75 -58.77 -34.29
C HIS A 8 37.35 -59.03 -33.65
N SER A 9 36.35 -58.15 -33.80
CA SER A 9 35.26 -58.05 -34.83
C SER A 9 34.15 -59.14 -34.82
N ILE A 10 32.94 -58.67 -34.43
CA ILE A 10 31.50 -59.07 -34.55
C ILE A 10 31.10 -60.33 -35.37
N PRO A 11 29.96 -61.00 -35.04
CA PRO A 11 28.64 -60.63 -35.63
C PRO A 11 27.42 -60.74 -34.68
N SER A 12 26.36 -59.98 -35.03
CA SER A 12 24.99 -60.01 -34.46
C SER A 12 24.26 -61.35 -34.66
N PRO A 13 23.14 -61.58 -33.93
CA PRO A 13 21.88 -61.70 -34.66
C PRO A 13 20.63 -61.08 -33.98
N THR A 14 19.89 -60.38 -34.83
CA THR A 14 18.43 -60.33 -35.06
C THR A 14 17.40 -60.59 -33.93
N ARG A 15 16.52 -59.58 -33.82
CA ARG A 15 15.24 -59.45 -33.09
C ARG A 15 14.29 -60.66 -33.13
N LEU A 16 13.59 -60.85 -32.00
CA LEU A 16 12.17 -61.21 -31.97
C LEU A 16 11.42 -60.27 -31.01
N LEU A 17 10.35 -59.66 -31.52
CA LEU A 17 9.48 -58.68 -30.85
C LEU A 17 8.57 -59.35 -29.81
N ARG A 18 8.42 -58.73 -28.64
CA ARG A 18 7.27 -58.93 -27.74
C ARG A 18 6.55 -57.58 -27.54
N PRO A 19 5.21 -57.54 -27.54
CA PRO A 19 4.47 -56.28 -27.40
C PRO A 19 4.53 -55.80 -25.94
N THR A 20 4.89 -54.53 -25.76
CA THR A 20 4.82 -53.83 -24.48
C THR A 20 3.37 -53.53 -24.14
N MET A 21 2.85 -54.09 -23.04
CA MET A 21 1.63 -53.60 -22.41
C MET A 21 1.94 -52.24 -21.78
N SER A 22 1.22 -51.20 -22.22
CA SER A 22 1.26 -49.87 -21.61
C SER A 22 0.62 -49.92 -20.22
N ALA A 23 1.39 -49.52 -19.20
CA ALA A 23 0.85 -49.21 -17.89
C ALA A 23 -0.09 -48.00 -17.99
N PRO A 24 -1.21 -47.95 -17.24
CA PRO A 24 -2.11 -46.81 -17.28
C PRO A 24 -1.39 -45.59 -16.70
N SER A 25 -1.40 -44.49 -17.45
CA SER A 25 -0.90 -43.21 -16.96
C SER A 25 -1.69 -42.83 -15.71
N GLN A 26 -1.02 -42.74 -14.57
CA GLN A 26 -1.59 -42.07 -13.41
C GLN A 26 -1.90 -40.64 -13.83
N ALA A 27 -3.20 -40.36 -14.01
CA ALA A 27 -3.70 -39.02 -14.17
C ALA A 27 -3.25 -38.24 -12.94
N ARG A 28 -2.28 -37.34 -13.13
CA ARG A 28 -1.93 -36.32 -12.16
C ARG A 28 -3.21 -35.53 -11.93
N LEU A 29 -3.86 -35.76 -10.80
CA LEU A 29 -4.86 -34.82 -10.28
C LEU A 29 -4.12 -33.50 -10.11
N GLN A 30 -4.23 -32.64 -11.12
CA GLN A 30 -3.95 -31.22 -10.94
C GLN A 30 -4.93 -30.77 -9.86
N SER A 31 -4.45 -30.61 -8.64
CA SER A 31 -5.14 -29.78 -7.66
C SER A 31 -5.26 -28.42 -8.34
N GLN A 32 -6.44 -28.09 -8.86
CA GLN A 32 -6.76 -26.74 -9.25
C GLN A 32 -6.57 -25.89 -8.00
N SER A 33 -5.42 -25.21 -7.90
CA SER A 33 -5.19 -24.23 -6.86
C SER A 33 -6.30 -23.21 -7.03
N ARG A 34 -7.20 -23.14 -6.04
CA ARG A 34 -8.19 -22.08 -5.91
C ARG A 34 -7.45 -20.77 -5.65
N GLN A 35 -6.78 -20.24 -6.67
CA GLN A 35 -6.01 -19.03 -6.55
C GLN A 35 -6.97 -17.89 -6.84
N VAL A 36 -7.56 -17.35 -5.78
CA VAL A 36 -8.31 -16.09 -5.85
C VAL A 36 -7.25 -14.99 -5.85
N SER A 37 -6.90 -14.47 -7.03
CA SER A 37 -6.08 -13.26 -7.15
C SER A 37 -6.96 -12.12 -7.66
N PHE A 38 -7.00 -11.00 -6.96
CA PHE A 38 -7.62 -9.80 -7.49
C PHE A 38 -6.77 -9.25 -8.64
N SER A 39 -7.41 -8.73 -9.69
CA SER A 39 -6.71 -8.18 -10.86
C SER A 39 -6.27 -6.73 -10.67
N SER A 40 -6.83 -6.04 -9.67
CA SER A 40 -6.72 -4.59 -9.49
C SER A 40 -6.24 -4.26 -8.08
N TYR A 41 -5.55 -3.13 -7.93
CA TYR A 41 -5.14 -2.64 -6.62
C TYR A 41 -6.35 -2.20 -5.79
N LEU A 42 -7.27 -1.46 -6.40
CA LEU A 42 -8.54 -1.08 -5.81
C LEU A 42 -9.62 -2.13 -6.14
N ILE A 43 -10.35 -2.60 -5.12
CA ILE A 43 -11.39 -3.62 -5.28
C ILE A 43 -12.71 -3.21 -4.60
N SER A 44 -13.82 -3.67 -5.18
CA SER A 44 -15.16 -3.41 -4.66
C SER A 44 -15.52 -4.30 -3.45
N PRO A 45 -16.50 -3.88 -2.62
CA PRO A 45 -17.10 -4.73 -1.59
C PRO A 45 -17.60 -6.08 -2.10
N LYS A 46 -18.19 -6.10 -3.30
CA LYS A 46 -18.66 -7.33 -3.94
C LYS A 46 -17.52 -8.31 -4.21
N GLU A 47 -16.42 -7.84 -4.80
CA GLU A 47 -15.26 -8.67 -5.09
C GLU A 47 -14.66 -9.27 -3.82
N LEU A 48 -14.48 -8.47 -2.76
CA LEU A 48 -13.99 -8.96 -1.48
C LEU A 48 -14.95 -9.98 -0.86
N SER A 49 -16.25 -9.71 -0.87
CA SER A 49 -17.28 -10.61 -0.34
C SER A 49 -17.29 -11.96 -1.04
N GLU A 50 -17.20 -11.97 -2.37
CA GLU A 50 -17.08 -13.20 -3.14
C GLU A 50 -15.78 -13.96 -2.85
N ALA A 51 -14.67 -13.25 -2.71
CA ALA A 51 -13.36 -13.82 -2.39
C ALA A 51 -13.36 -14.50 -1.02
N LEU A 52 -13.92 -13.85 0.00
CA LEU A 52 -14.05 -14.42 1.35
C LEU A 52 -14.96 -15.65 1.40
N LYS A 53 -16.03 -15.69 0.59
CA LYS A 53 -16.92 -16.87 0.47
C LYS A 53 -16.23 -18.05 -0.23
N LYS A 54 -15.42 -17.79 -1.27
CA LYS A 54 -14.71 -18.82 -2.04
C LYS A 54 -13.52 -19.41 -1.27
N ASN A 55 -12.97 -18.66 -0.33
CA ASN A 55 -11.77 -19.02 0.44
C ASN A 55 -12.00 -18.94 1.96
N PRO A 56 -12.88 -19.78 2.52
CA PRO A 56 -13.13 -19.79 3.95
C PRO A 56 -11.85 -20.22 4.69
N PRO A 57 -11.44 -19.50 5.75
CA PRO A 57 -10.24 -19.85 6.50
C PRO A 57 -10.37 -21.24 7.14
N THR A 58 -9.37 -22.09 6.90
CA THR A 58 -9.28 -23.42 7.53
C THR A 58 -7.86 -23.62 8.05
N LYS A 59 -7.72 -24.29 9.20
CA LYS A 59 -6.40 -24.59 9.79
C LYS A 59 -5.56 -25.58 8.97
N ILE A 60 -6.18 -26.30 8.05
CA ILE A 60 -5.56 -27.38 7.26
C ILE A 60 -5.08 -26.88 5.89
N SER A 61 -5.72 -25.85 5.33
CA SER A 61 -5.38 -25.35 4.00
C SER A 61 -4.10 -24.52 4.03
N THR A 62 -3.15 -24.88 3.18
CA THR A 62 -1.93 -24.10 2.93
C THR A 62 -2.09 -23.07 1.82
N SER A 63 -3.25 -23.00 1.15
CA SER A 63 -3.50 -22.04 0.07
C SER A 63 -3.38 -20.59 0.55
N PRO A 64 -3.01 -19.64 -0.33
CA PRO A 64 -3.15 -18.20 -0.07
C PRO A 64 -4.51 -17.85 0.54
N ARG A 65 -4.52 -17.05 1.62
CA ARG A 65 -5.76 -16.57 2.26
C ARG A 65 -6.08 -15.17 1.79
N VAL A 66 -7.36 -14.81 1.81
CA VAL A 66 -7.78 -13.40 1.73
C VAL A 66 -7.87 -12.87 3.15
N VAL A 67 -7.07 -11.87 3.48
CA VAL A 67 -6.98 -11.30 4.83
C VAL A 67 -7.43 -9.84 4.78
N PRO A 68 -8.65 -9.53 5.27
CA PRO A 68 -9.06 -8.16 5.49
C PRO A 68 -8.19 -7.53 6.60
N LEU A 69 -7.61 -6.38 6.31
CA LEU A 69 -6.73 -5.65 7.22
C LEU A 69 -7.32 -4.26 7.48
N CYS A 70 -7.92 -4.08 8.64
CA CYS A 70 -8.46 -2.79 9.06
C CYS A 70 -7.29 -1.85 9.40
N ALA A 71 -7.24 -0.71 8.73
CA ALA A 71 -6.29 0.35 8.93
C ALA A 71 -6.93 1.56 9.62
N ALA A 72 -8.03 1.35 10.35
CA ALA A 72 -8.79 2.42 10.99
C ALA A 72 -7.88 3.30 11.85
N TRP A 73 -7.81 4.58 11.50
CA TRP A 73 -7.06 5.59 12.22
C TRP A 73 -7.77 6.93 12.14
N PHE A 74 -7.73 7.70 13.24
CA PHE A 74 -8.35 9.01 13.35
C PHE A 74 -7.31 10.03 13.74
N MET A 75 -7.48 11.26 13.26
CA MET A 75 -6.56 12.34 13.63
C MET A 75 -6.66 12.66 15.13
N PRO A 76 -5.59 13.15 15.77
CA PRO A 76 -5.62 13.54 17.18
C PRO A 76 -6.68 14.60 17.54
N ASN A 77 -7.13 15.38 16.55
CA ASN A 77 -8.17 16.39 16.69
C ASN A 77 -9.55 15.90 16.21
N ASP A 78 -9.76 14.59 16.11
CA ASP A 78 -11.08 14.03 15.86
C ASP A 78 -12.07 14.54 16.92
N PRO A 79 -13.16 15.21 16.54
CA PRO A 79 -14.05 15.89 17.49
C PRO A 79 -14.79 14.92 18.41
N GLU A 80 -14.94 13.66 17.99
CA GLU A 80 -15.57 12.60 18.76
C GLU A 80 -14.54 11.80 19.60
N GLY A 81 -13.24 12.12 19.47
CA GLY A 81 -12.17 11.42 20.19
C GLY A 81 -12.04 9.93 19.82
N ARG A 82 -12.46 9.56 18.61
CA ARG A 82 -12.50 8.16 18.17
C ARG A 82 -11.10 7.57 18.06
N LYS A 83 -11.00 6.28 18.36
CA LYS A 83 -9.77 5.48 18.19
C LYS A 83 -10.01 4.32 17.25
N GLY A 84 -9.01 4.02 16.42
CA GLY A 84 -9.09 2.95 15.42
C GLY A 84 -9.50 1.60 16.00
N ILE A 85 -8.86 1.19 17.09
CA ILE A 85 -9.14 -0.09 17.75
C ILE A 85 -10.58 -0.18 18.31
N ASP A 86 -11.13 0.93 18.78
CA ASP A 86 -12.48 0.96 19.34
C ASP A 86 -13.52 0.81 18.22
N ILE A 87 -13.29 1.45 17.06
CA ILE A 87 -14.11 1.25 15.86
C ILE A 87 -13.99 -0.19 15.36
N PHE A 88 -12.79 -0.75 15.30
CA PHE A 88 -12.56 -2.12 14.87
C PHE A 88 -13.27 -3.18 15.76
N ARG A 89 -13.30 -2.95 17.08
CA ARG A 89 -14.08 -3.79 18.01
C ARG A 89 -15.58 -3.61 17.82
N LYS A 90 -16.02 -2.38 17.56
CA LYS A 90 -17.44 -2.07 17.38
C LYS A 90 -18.01 -2.68 16.09
N HIS A 91 -17.28 -2.57 14.99
CA HIS A 91 -17.76 -3.00 13.67
C HIS A 91 -16.60 -3.21 12.70
N ARG A 92 -16.45 -4.44 12.19
CA ARG A 92 -15.38 -4.80 11.25
C ARG A 92 -15.82 -5.84 10.23
N ILE A 93 -15.04 -6.01 9.17
CA ILE A 93 -15.17 -7.17 8.26
C ILE A 93 -14.87 -8.46 9.04
N PRO A 94 -15.60 -9.56 8.81
CA PRO A 94 -15.36 -10.81 9.51
C PRO A 94 -13.93 -11.30 9.36
N GLN A 95 -13.36 -11.80 10.46
CA GLN A 95 -11.98 -12.29 10.53
C GLN A 95 -10.92 -11.27 10.11
N ALA A 96 -11.23 -9.98 10.13
CA ALA A 96 -10.23 -8.96 9.86
C ALA A 96 -9.11 -8.95 10.93
N ARG A 97 -7.99 -8.34 10.58
CA ARG A 97 -6.90 -7.96 11.50
C ARG A 97 -6.89 -6.45 11.66
N PHE A 98 -6.34 -5.95 12.77
CA PHE A 98 -6.18 -4.53 12.98
C PHE A 98 -4.73 -4.12 12.82
N PHE A 99 -4.43 -3.30 11.81
CA PHE A 99 -3.13 -2.69 11.63
C PHE A 99 -3.11 -1.37 12.41
N ASP A 100 -2.43 -1.36 13.55
CA ASP A 100 -2.28 -0.15 14.34
C ASP A 100 -1.20 0.75 13.72
N LEU A 101 -1.64 1.78 12.98
CA LEU A 101 -0.76 2.75 12.31
C LEU A 101 0.08 3.59 13.30
N ASP A 102 -0.34 3.71 14.55
CA ASP A 102 0.41 4.43 15.58
C ASP A 102 1.46 3.54 16.26
N ALA A 103 1.24 2.22 16.30
CA ALA A 103 2.20 1.26 16.83
C ALA A 103 3.20 0.76 15.77
N ILE A 104 2.75 0.55 14.53
CA ILE A 104 3.57 -0.01 13.45
C ILE A 104 4.18 1.13 12.63
N LYS A 105 5.22 1.74 13.20
CA LYS A 105 5.97 2.87 12.64
C LYS A 105 7.42 2.83 13.11
N ASP A 106 8.25 3.75 12.62
CA ASP A 106 9.54 4.01 13.23
C ASP A 106 9.35 4.73 14.58
N ALA A 107 9.64 4.02 15.68
CA ALA A 107 9.50 4.53 17.04
C ALA A 107 10.63 5.49 17.45
N GLU A 108 11.77 5.44 16.76
CA GLU A 108 12.92 6.30 17.03
C GLU A 108 12.82 7.65 16.31
N SER A 109 11.94 7.74 15.30
CA SER A 109 11.71 8.99 14.60
C SER A 109 10.96 9.99 15.48
N PRO A 110 11.40 11.27 15.54
CA PRO A 110 10.61 12.33 16.15
C PRO A 110 9.40 12.73 15.29
N TYR A 111 9.28 12.18 14.06
CA TYR A 111 8.23 12.52 13.12
C TYR A 111 7.11 11.47 13.15
N PRO A 112 5.84 11.89 13.03
CA PRO A 112 4.69 11.00 13.12
C PRO A 112 4.60 10.08 11.89
N HIS A 113 4.16 8.84 12.13
CA HIS A 113 3.80 7.84 11.11
C HIS A 113 4.90 7.45 10.12
N MET A 114 6.17 7.76 10.41
CA MET A 114 7.30 7.31 9.58
C MET A 114 7.27 5.80 9.40
N LEU A 115 7.61 5.34 8.20
CA LEU A 115 7.68 3.90 7.89
C LEU A 115 8.52 3.17 8.94
N PRO A 116 8.07 2.01 9.45
CA PRO A 116 8.85 1.20 10.38
C PRO A 116 10.17 0.71 9.75
N THR A 117 11.04 0.11 10.55
CA THR A 117 12.13 -0.72 10.01
C THR A 117 11.57 -1.98 9.34
N ALA A 118 12.36 -2.65 8.50
CA ALA A 118 11.95 -3.89 7.87
C ALA A 118 11.68 -5.00 8.91
N GLU A 119 12.46 -5.01 9.99
CA GLU A 119 12.31 -5.91 11.13
C GLU A 119 11.00 -5.64 11.87
N THR A 120 10.73 -4.38 12.25
CA THR A 120 9.48 -3.99 12.92
C THR A 120 8.26 -4.31 12.05
N PHE A 121 8.35 -4.08 10.73
CA PHE A 121 7.30 -4.48 9.81
C PHE A 121 7.09 -6.00 9.79
N ALA A 122 8.16 -6.78 9.65
CA ALA A 122 8.08 -8.25 9.62
C ALA A 122 7.52 -8.83 10.92
N ASP A 123 7.89 -8.27 12.06
CA ASP A 123 7.35 -8.64 13.36
C ASP A 123 5.86 -8.30 13.47
N ALA A 124 5.45 -7.11 13.04
CA ALA A 124 4.04 -6.73 13.01
C ALA A 124 3.22 -7.65 12.10
N MET A 125 3.70 -7.96 10.90
CA MET A 125 3.01 -8.89 10.00
C MET A 125 2.90 -10.30 10.59
N SER A 126 3.94 -10.74 11.30
CA SER A 126 3.96 -12.01 12.02
C SER A 126 2.91 -12.05 13.13
N GLU A 127 2.82 -11.01 13.97
CA GLU A 127 1.83 -10.88 15.05
C GLU A 127 0.39 -10.81 14.50
N LEU A 128 0.18 -10.16 13.36
CA LEU A 128 -1.12 -10.14 12.68
C LEU A 128 -1.47 -11.50 12.04
N GLY A 129 -0.58 -12.48 12.15
CA GLY A 129 -0.74 -13.81 11.57
C GLY A 129 -0.79 -13.79 10.06
N ILE A 130 -0.19 -12.80 9.41
CA ILE A 130 -0.16 -12.64 7.95
C ILE A 130 1.06 -13.38 7.39
N ARG A 131 0.84 -14.14 6.32
CA ARG A 131 1.89 -14.84 5.58
C ARG A 131 2.28 -14.03 4.36
N ARG A 132 3.48 -14.32 3.85
CA ARG A 132 4.02 -13.67 2.66
C ARG A 132 3.17 -13.89 1.40
N ASP A 133 2.38 -14.96 1.39
CA ASP A 133 1.53 -15.37 0.30
C ASP A 133 0.03 -15.15 0.59
N ASP A 134 -0.34 -14.34 1.56
CA ASP A 134 -1.74 -13.93 1.68
C ASP A 134 -2.07 -12.81 0.67
N GLU A 135 -3.35 -12.73 0.28
CA GLU A 135 -3.96 -11.58 -0.38
C GLU A 135 -4.42 -10.62 0.71
N VAL A 136 -3.71 -9.52 0.91
CA VAL A 136 -4.04 -8.54 1.96
C VAL A 136 -4.94 -7.46 1.37
N VAL A 137 -6.16 -7.34 1.91
CA VAL A 137 -7.13 -6.32 1.50
C VAL A 137 -7.29 -5.31 2.62
N VAL A 138 -6.71 -4.13 2.44
CA VAL A 138 -6.71 -3.07 3.44
C VAL A 138 -7.99 -2.23 3.34
N TYR A 139 -8.57 -1.87 4.47
CA TYR A 139 -9.78 -1.04 4.51
C TYR A 139 -9.81 -0.09 5.71
N ASP A 140 -10.61 0.96 5.62
CA ASP A 140 -10.75 2.02 6.62
C ASP A 140 -12.04 1.91 7.44
N THR A 141 -12.56 3.01 7.95
CA THR A 141 -13.78 3.09 8.75
C THR A 141 -14.99 3.46 7.90
N GLU A 142 -16.18 3.16 8.41
CA GLU A 142 -17.43 3.53 7.76
C GLU A 142 -17.61 5.07 7.80
N GLU A 143 -17.20 5.68 8.91
CA GLU A 143 -17.36 7.10 9.20
C GLU A 143 -16.51 7.97 8.28
N LEU A 144 -15.26 7.58 8.00
CA LEU A 144 -14.35 8.35 7.17
C LEU A 144 -14.41 7.96 5.70
N GLY A 145 -14.70 6.69 5.38
CA GLY A 145 -14.41 6.15 4.06
C GLY A 145 -12.91 6.04 3.83
N ILE A 146 -12.42 6.35 2.63
CA ILE A 146 -10.97 6.32 2.34
C ILE A 146 -10.22 7.40 3.13
N PHE A 147 -9.25 6.98 3.95
CA PHE A 147 -8.39 7.86 4.73
C PHE A 147 -7.00 7.26 5.00
N SER A 148 -6.91 6.19 5.80
CA SER A 148 -5.65 5.59 6.31
C SER A 148 -5.29 4.26 5.63
N ALA A 149 -6.22 3.59 4.96
CA ALA A 149 -5.99 2.33 4.26
C ALA A 149 -4.99 2.49 3.11
N PRO A 150 -5.03 3.57 2.30
CA PRO A 150 -3.98 3.83 1.31
C PRO A 150 -2.58 3.88 1.93
N ARG A 151 -2.45 4.37 3.18
CA ARG A 151 -1.16 4.46 3.87
C ARG A 151 -0.63 3.07 4.22
N VAL A 152 -1.48 2.24 4.80
CA VAL A 152 -1.10 0.86 5.15
C VAL A 152 -0.85 0.05 3.88
N GLY A 153 -1.71 0.17 2.87
CA GLY A 153 -1.52 -0.47 1.56
C GLY A 153 -0.21 -0.06 0.88
N TRP A 154 0.13 1.23 0.89
CA TRP A 154 1.41 1.72 0.40
C TRP A 154 2.58 1.18 1.22
N THR A 155 2.47 1.13 2.55
CA THR A 155 3.49 0.55 3.45
C THR A 155 3.77 -0.91 3.10
N LEU A 156 2.73 -1.72 2.93
CA LEU A 156 2.86 -3.12 2.48
C LEU A 156 3.59 -3.21 1.13
N ARG A 157 3.31 -2.31 0.19
CA ARG A 157 4.00 -2.26 -1.12
C ARG A 157 5.45 -1.81 -1.03
N VAL A 158 5.79 -0.86 -0.15
CA VAL A 158 7.18 -0.44 0.11
C VAL A 158 8.02 -1.60 0.63
N PHE A 159 7.44 -2.45 1.48
CA PHE A 159 8.05 -3.70 1.93
C PHE A 159 7.79 -4.89 1.00
N GLY A 160 7.33 -4.60 -0.22
CA GLY A 160 7.19 -5.54 -1.31
C GLY A 160 6.17 -6.65 -1.09
N HIS A 161 5.19 -6.54 -0.19
CA HIS A 161 4.10 -7.53 -0.06
C HIS A 161 3.46 -7.77 -1.43
N PRO A 162 3.40 -9.03 -1.92
CA PRO A 162 3.21 -9.27 -3.35
C PRO A 162 1.77 -9.02 -3.78
N ARG A 163 0.81 -9.13 -2.86
CA ARG A 163 -0.62 -9.11 -3.14
C ARG A 163 -1.33 -8.24 -2.12
N VAL A 164 -1.39 -6.96 -2.46
CA VAL A 164 -1.95 -5.90 -1.62
C VAL A 164 -3.05 -5.25 -2.42
N HIS A 165 -4.20 -5.07 -1.79
CA HIS A 165 -5.37 -4.45 -2.37
C HIS A 165 -5.98 -3.47 -1.37
N LEU A 166 -6.71 -2.47 -1.88
CA LEU A 166 -7.51 -1.56 -1.09
C LEU A 166 -8.98 -1.85 -1.36
N LEU A 167 -9.78 -1.96 -0.31
CA LEU A 167 -11.22 -1.97 -0.43
C LEU A 167 -11.72 -0.54 -0.71
N ASP A 168 -12.58 -0.38 -1.70
CA ASP A 168 -13.23 0.90 -2.04
C ASP A 168 -14.75 0.86 -1.84
N ASN A 169 -15.25 1.05 -0.62
CA ASN A 169 -14.56 1.21 0.64
C ASN A 169 -15.38 0.50 1.74
N TYR A 170 -14.95 0.56 3.00
CA TYR A 170 -15.70 -0.08 4.10
C TYR A 170 -17.06 0.58 4.35
N ARG A 171 -17.21 1.88 4.05
CA ARG A 171 -18.52 2.54 4.09
C ARG A 171 -19.52 1.86 3.14
N LEU A 172 -19.10 1.57 1.90
CA LEU A 172 -19.95 0.84 0.97
C LEU A 172 -20.16 -0.62 1.40
N TRP A 173 -19.16 -1.27 1.99
CA TRP A 173 -19.33 -2.60 2.57
C TRP A 173 -20.51 -2.65 3.55
N VAL A 174 -20.60 -1.68 4.46
CA VAL A 174 -21.70 -1.60 5.44
C VAL A 174 -23.01 -1.21 4.77
N ARG A 175 -23.02 -0.17 3.91
CA ARG A 175 -24.23 0.31 3.23
C ARG A 175 -24.89 -0.74 2.35
N GLU A 176 -24.09 -1.58 1.69
CA GLU A 176 -24.58 -2.68 0.84
C GLU A 176 -25.00 -3.93 1.65
N GLY A 177 -24.84 -3.91 2.98
CA GLY A 177 -25.31 -4.98 3.87
C GLY A 177 -24.45 -6.24 3.85
N TYR A 178 -23.15 -6.12 3.55
CA TYR A 178 -22.25 -7.26 3.67
C TYR A 178 -21.99 -7.63 5.14
N PRO A 179 -21.63 -8.89 5.43
CA PRO A 179 -21.45 -9.36 6.80
C PRO A 179 -20.42 -8.55 7.59
N THR A 180 -20.66 -8.36 8.88
CA THR A 180 -19.75 -7.70 9.82
C THR A 180 -19.65 -8.46 11.14
N GLU A 181 -18.58 -8.20 11.89
CA GLU A 181 -18.35 -8.72 13.24
C GLU A 181 -18.23 -7.58 14.25
N THR A 182 -18.53 -7.91 15.51
CA THR A 182 -18.44 -7.01 16.67
C THR A 182 -17.75 -7.74 17.84
N GLY A 183 -17.35 -7.00 18.87
CA GLY A 183 -16.66 -7.53 20.06
C GLY A 183 -15.15 -7.67 19.87
N GLU A 184 -14.49 -8.31 20.84
CA GLU A 184 -13.04 -8.52 20.76
C GLU A 184 -12.67 -9.39 19.55
N PRO A 185 -11.64 -9.03 18.79
CA PRO A 185 -11.18 -9.83 17.67
C PRO A 185 -10.62 -11.17 18.17
N GLN A 186 -10.82 -12.21 17.38
CA GLN A 186 -10.22 -13.50 17.66
C GLN A 186 -8.69 -13.38 17.65
N GLN A 187 -8.03 -14.02 18.62
CA GLN A 187 -6.58 -14.12 18.62
C GLN A 187 -6.10 -14.93 17.41
N VAL A 188 -5.01 -14.47 16.81
CA VAL A 188 -4.46 -15.05 15.59
C VAL A 188 -3.16 -15.73 15.94
N GLU A 189 -2.90 -16.87 15.30
CA GLU A 189 -1.63 -17.57 15.47
C GLU A 189 -0.54 -16.77 14.77
N ARG A 190 0.53 -16.45 15.51
CA ARG A 190 1.70 -15.76 14.96
C ARG A 190 2.29 -16.58 13.81
N THR A 191 2.58 -15.91 12.70
CA THR A 191 3.23 -16.52 11.52
C THR A 191 4.74 -16.23 11.52
N SER A 192 5.44 -16.79 10.54
CA SER A 192 6.84 -16.45 10.24
C SER A 192 6.89 -15.58 8.98
N TYR A 193 6.72 -14.27 9.12
CA TYR A 193 6.87 -13.34 8.00
C TYR A 193 8.36 -13.00 7.81
N PRO A 194 8.94 -13.17 6.59
CA PRO A 194 10.35 -12.89 6.37
C PRO A 194 10.65 -11.39 6.43
N VAL A 195 11.82 -11.01 6.95
CA VAL A 195 12.30 -9.62 6.89
C VAL A 195 12.40 -9.20 5.42
N PRO A 196 11.60 -8.22 4.97
CA PRO A 196 11.55 -7.83 3.57
C PRO A 196 12.66 -6.84 3.21
N ASN A 197 12.84 -6.62 1.91
CA ASN A 197 13.61 -5.48 1.42
C ASN A 197 12.71 -4.24 1.38
N TYR A 198 13.25 -3.11 1.84
CA TYR A 198 12.65 -1.79 1.71
C TYR A 198 12.91 -1.23 0.31
N ASP A 199 11.85 -0.92 -0.45
CA ASP A 199 11.99 -0.26 -1.75
C ASP A 199 12.12 1.25 -1.60
N SER A 200 13.36 1.72 -1.51
CA SER A 200 13.68 3.14 -1.37
C SER A 200 13.26 3.98 -2.58
N LYS A 201 12.91 3.37 -3.73
CA LYS A 201 12.49 4.12 -4.92
C LYS A 201 11.09 4.69 -4.77
N LEU A 202 10.27 4.17 -3.87
CA LEU A 202 8.90 4.64 -3.61
C LEU A 202 8.86 5.79 -2.60
N VAL A 203 9.99 6.13 -1.99
CA VAL A 203 10.11 7.13 -0.92
C VAL A 203 11.10 8.20 -1.34
N ILE A 204 10.77 9.47 -1.13
CA ILE A 204 11.73 10.56 -1.29
C ILE A 204 12.24 11.00 0.09
N PRO A 205 13.57 10.96 0.35
CA PRO A 205 14.14 11.46 1.59
C PRO A 205 14.09 13.00 1.69
N TYR A 206 13.99 13.53 2.91
CA TYR A 206 14.01 14.98 3.16
C TYR A 206 15.15 15.73 2.48
N LEU A 207 16.38 15.21 2.55
CA LEU A 207 17.55 15.91 1.99
C LEU A 207 17.42 16.09 0.48
N GLU A 208 16.94 15.06 -0.22
CA GLU A 208 16.72 15.15 -1.67
C GLU A 208 15.61 16.15 -2.00
N LEU A 209 14.48 16.09 -1.29
CA LEU A 209 13.37 17.03 -1.48
C LEU A 209 13.78 18.48 -1.15
N LYS A 210 14.64 18.67 -0.15
CA LYS A 210 15.16 19.99 0.23
C LYS A 210 15.97 20.62 -0.90
N GLU A 211 16.85 19.86 -1.54
CA GLU A 211 17.65 20.38 -2.66
C GLU A 211 16.75 20.72 -3.86
N ILE A 212 15.79 19.85 -4.19
CA ILE A 212 14.77 20.13 -5.21
C ILE A 212 14.04 21.46 -4.92
N ALA A 213 13.59 21.67 -3.69
CA ALA A 213 12.86 22.89 -3.33
C ALA A 213 13.75 24.15 -3.34
N LYS A 214 15.03 24.04 -3.01
CA LYS A 214 16.00 25.15 -3.10
C LYS A 214 16.31 25.56 -4.54
N GLU A 215 16.23 24.61 -5.46
CA GLU A 215 16.47 24.83 -6.88
C GLU A 215 15.22 25.28 -7.63
N HIS A 216 14.05 25.26 -6.99
CA HIS A 216 12.79 25.68 -7.60
C HIS A 216 12.92 27.06 -8.30
N ARG A 217 12.59 27.10 -9.60
CA ARG A 217 12.70 28.26 -10.51
C ARG A 217 14.11 28.72 -10.88
N LYS A 218 15.17 27.98 -10.53
CA LYS A 218 16.50 28.20 -11.11
C LYS A 218 16.56 27.62 -12.52
N GLU A 219 17.30 28.27 -13.40
CA GLU A 219 17.58 27.75 -14.74
C GLU A 219 18.30 26.39 -14.64
N GLY A 220 17.82 25.39 -15.39
CA GLY A 220 18.35 24.03 -15.37
C GLY A 220 17.93 23.16 -14.17
N ALA A 221 17.06 23.65 -13.29
CA ALA A 221 16.55 22.87 -12.16
C ALA A 221 15.76 21.64 -12.61
N LYS A 222 15.84 20.55 -11.82
CA LYS A 222 15.03 19.36 -12.05
C LYS A 222 13.55 19.70 -11.93
N GLU A 223 12.80 19.46 -12.99
CA GLU A 223 11.37 19.69 -12.97
C GLU A 223 10.65 18.52 -12.28
N VAL A 224 9.94 18.83 -11.20
CA VAL A 224 9.12 17.87 -10.44
C VAL A 224 7.77 18.47 -10.12
N GLU A 225 6.77 17.60 -9.96
CA GLU A 225 5.45 17.94 -9.45
C GLU A 225 5.37 17.53 -7.98
N ILE A 226 5.25 18.49 -7.06
CA ILE A 226 5.08 18.20 -5.62
C ILE A 226 3.62 18.46 -5.28
N LEU A 227 2.88 17.43 -4.86
CA LEU A 227 1.44 17.50 -4.59
C LEU A 227 1.19 17.38 -3.09
N ASP A 228 0.44 18.33 -2.51
CA ASP A 228 0.13 18.35 -1.08
C ASP A 228 -1.34 18.01 -0.80
N ALA A 229 -1.57 16.93 -0.07
CA ALA A 229 -2.90 16.39 0.21
C ALA A 229 -3.64 17.07 1.38
N ARG A 230 -3.04 18.06 2.03
CA ARG A 230 -3.69 18.82 3.13
C ARG A 230 -4.80 19.73 2.59
N SER A 231 -5.59 20.28 3.51
CA SER A 231 -6.56 21.33 3.16
C SER A 231 -5.83 22.54 2.56
N TYR A 232 -6.50 23.25 1.66
CA TYR A 232 -5.95 24.43 1.02
C TYR A 232 -5.47 25.47 2.05
N GLY A 233 -6.23 25.76 3.10
CA GLY A 233 -5.83 26.75 4.11
C GLY A 233 -4.56 26.36 4.88
N ARG A 234 -4.33 25.07 5.14
CA ARG A 234 -3.08 24.57 5.76
C ARG A 234 -1.88 24.73 4.82
N TRP A 235 -2.07 24.44 3.54
CA TRP A 235 -1.07 24.62 2.49
C TRP A 235 -0.77 26.10 2.21
N ALA A 236 -1.80 26.95 2.15
CA ALA A 236 -1.69 28.40 1.96
C ALA A 236 -1.09 29.11 3.18
N GLY A 237 -1.20 28.50 4.37
CA GLY A 237 -0.71 29.06 5.62
C GLY A 237 -1.72 29.95 6.36
N THR A 238 -3.00 29.90 5.97
CA THR A 238 -4.10 30.64 6.59
C THR A 238 -4.74 29.89 7.76
N ASP A 239 -4.67 28.55 7.74
CA ASP A 239 -5.18 27.69 8.81
C ASP A 239 -4.04 27.08 9.62
N PRO A 240 -4.25 26.77 10.91
CA PRO A 240 -3.23 26.11 11.73
C PRO A 240 -3.04 24.64 11.34
N GLU A 241 -1.84 24.12 11.62
CA GLU A 241 -1.62 22.67 11.60
C GLU A 241 -2.25 22.02 12.84
N PRO A 242 -2.73 20.76 12.75
CA PRO A 242 -3.30 20.06 13.91
C PRO A 242 -2.31 19.86 15.07
N ARG A 243 -1.00 19.88 14.77
CA ARG A 243 0.06 19.81 15.78
C ARG A 243 0.37 21.21 16.31
N PRO A 244 0.21 21.45 17.63
CA PRO A 244 0.53 22.75 18.23
C PRO A 244 1.96 23.18 17.97
N GLY A 245 2.17 24.46 17.68
CA GLY A 245 3.50 25.07 17.48
C GLY A 245 4.15 24.83 16.11
N LEU A 246 3.55 24.01 15.25
CA LEU A 246 4.05 23.79 13.89
C LEU A 246 3.54 24.90 12.94
N SER A 247 4.43 25.57 12.21
CA SER A 247 4.00 26.54 11.20
C SER A 247 3.25 25.85 10.07
N SER A 248 2.13 26.45 9.64
CA SER A 248 1.47 26.14 8.37
C SER A 248 2.21 26.78 7.18
N GLY A 249 1.73 26.53 5.96
CA GLY A 249 2.39 26.90 4.71
C GLY A 249 2.70 25.67 3.85
N HIS A 250 3.55 25.85 2.85
CA HIS A 250 3.91 24.80 1.89
C HIS A 250 5.38 24.80 1.45
N ILE A 251 5.76 23.69 0.82
CA ILE A 251 7.07 23.45 0.20
C ILE A 251 7.14 24.28 -1.09
N PRO A 252 8.23 25.03 -1.35
CA PRO A 252 8.39 25.78 -2.59
C PRO A 252 8.12 24.92 -3.83
N GLY A 253 7.25 25.40 -4.71
CA GLY A 253 6.87 24.70 -5.94
C GLY A 253 5.81 23.60 -5.77
N SER A 254 5.33 23.33 -4.56
CA SER A 254 4.22 22.38 -4.40
C SER A 254 2.88 22.98 -4.82
N LYS A 255 1.97 22.12 -5.27
CA LYS A 255 0.59 22.40 -5.63
C LYS A 255 -0.35 21.84 -4.57
N SER A 256 -1.39 22.60 -4.24
CA SER A 256 -2.46 22.14 -3.34
C SER A 256 -3.38 21.15 -4.06
N LEU A 257 -3.45 19.93 -3.57
CA LEU A 257 -4.40 18.90 -4.01
C LEU A 257 -5.03 18.20 -2.80
N PRO A 258 -5.95 18.87 -2.06
CA PRO A 258 -6.69 18.27 -0.96
C PRO A 258 -7.26 16.91 -1.36
N PHE A 259 -6.96 15.87 -0.57
CA PHE A 259 -7.31 14.49 -0.94
C PHE A 259 -8.80 14.28 -1.19
N GLN A 260 -9.66 15.10 -0.57
CA GLN A 260 -11.11 15.05 -0.75
C GLN A 260 -11.55 15.33 -2.19
N GLU A 261 -10.73 16.05 -2.98
CA GLU A 261 -11.01 16.27 -4.40
C GLU A 261 -10.96 14.95 -5.20
N LEU A 262 -10.17 13.97 -4.74
CA LEU A 262 -9.96 12.68 -5.40
C LEU A 262 -11.02 11.63 -5.04
N LEU A 263 -11.91 11.96 -4.10
CA LEU A 263 -12.94 11.07 -3.60
C LEU A 263 -14.33 11.58 -3.97
N ASP A 264 -15.26 10.66 -4.13
CA ASP A 264 -16.68 11.00 -4.19
C ASP A 264 -17.14 11.58 -2.82
N PRO A 265 -17.83 12.73 -2.80
CA PRO A 265 -18.19 13.40 -1.55
C PRO A 265 -19.21 12.61 -0.71
N GLU A 266 -20.01 11.74 -1.31
CA GLU A 266 -21.07 10.98 -0.64
C GLU A 266 -20.62 9.57 -0.24
N THR A 267 -20.15 8.79 -1.21
CA THR A 267 -19.71 7.40 -1.03
C THR A 267 -18.32 7.31 -0.42
N LYS A 268 -17.52 8.38 -0.52
CA LYS A 268 -16.12 8.43 -0.09
C LYS A 268 -15.22 7.42 -0.80
N THR A 269 -15.66 6.92 -1.95
CA THR A 269 -14.84 6.06 -2.82
C THR A 269 -13.89 6.89 -3.65
N PHE A 270 -12.88 6.28 -4.25
CA PHE A 270 -12.11 6.99 -5.28
C PHE A 270 -13.03 7.38 -6.45
N ARG A 271 -12.77 8.54 -7.05
CA ARG A 271 -13.45 8.91 -8.29
C ARG A 271 -13.05 7.97 -9.44
N PRO A 272 -13.88 7.82 -10.47
CA PRO A 272 -13.54 7.05 -11.66
C PRO A 272 -12.28 7.58 -12.35
N LYS A 273 -11.53 6.68 -13.01
CA LYS A 273 -10.30 6.98 -13.77
C LYS A 273 -10.38 8.27 -14.59
N SER A 274 -11.44 8.46 -15.37
CA SER A 274 -11.61 9.65 -16.22
C SER A 274 -11.74 10.96 -15.43
N GLU A 275 -12.39 10.94 -14.27
CA GLU A 275 -12.51 12.12 -13.40
C GLU A 275 -11.19 12.42 -12.70
N LEU A 276 -10.48 11.39 -12.22
CA LEU A 276 -9.17 11.58 -11.61
C LEU A 276 -8.17 12.21 -12.59
N ARG A 277 -8.12 11.73 -13.83
CA ARG A 277 -7.27 12.31 -14.89
C ARG A 277 -7.60 13.78 -15.12
N LYS A 278 -8.89 14.10 -15.23
CA LYS A 278 -9.37 15.47 -15.42
C LYS A 278 -8.94 16.37 -14.26
N ILE A 279 -9.04 15.91 -13.01
CA ILE A 279 -8.57 16.67 -11.84
C ILE A 279 -7.07 16.97 -11.95
N PHE A 280 -6.25 15.98 -12.32
CA PHE A 280 -4.81 16.20 -12.46
C PHE A 280 -4.46 17.18 -13.58
N GLU A 281 -5.17 17.09 -14.71
CA GLU A 281 -5.01 18.00 -15.86
C GLU A 281 -5.46 19.44 -15.52
N GLU A 282 -6.58 19.62 -14.82
CA GLU A 282 -7.08 20.93 -14.37
C GLU A 282 -6.16 21.60 -13.34
N LYS A 283 -5.39 20.80 -12.58
CA LYS A 283 -4.35 21.27 -11.67
C LYS A 283 -3.01 21.50 -12.37
N GLU A 284 -2.97 21.36 -13.70
CA GLU A 284 -1.80 21.54 -14.56
C GLU A 284 -0.62 20.66 -14.13
N ILE A 285 -0.88 19.45 -13.62
CA ILE A 285 0.16 18.51 -13.19
C ILE A 285 0.76 17.86 -14.44
N ASP A 286 2.06 18.02 -14.65
CA ASP A 286 2.71 17.43 -15.82
C ASP A 286 3.05 15.95 -15.58
N ALA A 287 2.31 15.06 -16.25
CA ALA A 287 2.50 13.60 -16.18
C ALA A 287 3.88 13.12 -16.66
N SER A 288 4.63 13.92 -17.42
CA SER A 288 5.97 13.55 -17.89
C SER A 288 7.06 13.71 -16.81
N LYS A 289 6.76 14.46 -15.74
CA LYS A 289 7.71 14.78 -14.66
C LYS A 289 7.66 13.75 -13.54
N SER A 290 8.69 13.75 -12.68
CA SER A 290 8.61 13.02 -11.42
C SER A 290 7.53 13.64 -10.53
N ILE A 291 6.69 12.80 -9.92
CA ILE A 291 5.60 13.24 -9.04
C ILE A 291 5.92 12.83 -7.61
N ILE A 292 5.82 13.79 -6.69
CA ILE A 292 6.07 13.62 -5.27
C ILE A 292 4.78 13.92 -4.52
N SER A 293 4.21 12.92 -3.87
CA SER A 293 3.03 13.08 -3.02
C SER A 293 3.46 13.38 -1.58
N SER A 294 2.87 14.40 -0.97
CA SER A 294 3.11 14.84 0.41
C SER A 294 1.78 15.18 1.09
N CYS A 295 1.78 15.29 2.42
CA CYS A 295 0.68 15.88 3.17
C CYS A 295 1.17 16.42 4.52
N GLY A 296 0.45 16.17 5.61
CA GLY A 296 0.91 16.45 6.98
C GLY A 296 1.96 15.47 7.50
N THR A 297 1.78 14.17 7.26
CA THR A 297 2.50 13.06 7.92
C THR A 297 2.66 11.81 7.05
N GLY A 298 2.59 11.94 5.73
CA GLY A 298 2.69 10.80 4.82
C GLY A 298 1.44 9.91 4.74
N VAL A 299 0.40 10.15 5.56
CA VAL A 299 -0.84 9.35 5.54
C VAL A 299 -1.67 9.68 4.30
N THR A 300 -2.31 10.86 4.25
CA THR A 300 -3.17 11.25 3.12
C THR A 300 -2.41 11.47 1.80
N ALA A 301 -1.08 11.58 1.83
CA ALA A 301 -0.23 11.60 0.63
C ALA A 301 -0.40 10.32 -0.20
N THR A 302 -0.63 9.18 0.46
CA THR A 302 -0.85 7.90 -0.22
C THR A 302 -2.22 7.79 -0.89
N ILE A 303 -3.16 8.67 -0.55
CA ILE A 303 -4.43 8.81 -1.31
C ILE A 303 -4.12 9.41 -2.69
N ILE A 304 -3.25 10.42 -2.77
CA ILE A 304 -2.77 10.96 -4.06
C ILE A 304 -2.04 9.86 -4.84
N GLU A 305 -1.11 9.12 -4.24
CA GLU A 305 -0.40 8.04 -4.93
C GLU A 305 -1.36 6.95 -5.46
N THR A 306 -2.36 6.59 -4.66
CA THR A 306 -3.39 5.62 -5.10
C THR A 306 -4.17 6.18 -6.28
N ALA A 307 -4.64 7.42 -6.20
CA ALA A 307 -5.37 8.06 -7.29
C ALA A 307 -4.54 8.21 -8.58
N LEU A 308 -3.25 8.51 -8.48
CA LEU A 308 -2.33 8.53 -9.63
C LEU A 308 -2.22 7.15 -10.29
N GLY A 309 -2.19 6.09 -9.47
CA GLY A 309 -2.23 4.69 -9.92
C GLY A 309 -3.53 4.37 -10.68
N GLU A 310 -4.68 4.63 -10.06
CA GLU A 310 -6.01 4.35 -10.65
C GLU A 310 -6.29 5.19 -11.91
N ALA A 311 -5.74 6.41 -11.97
CA ALA A 311 -5.83 7.28 -13.13
C ALA A 311 -4.89 6.88 -14.29
N GLU A 312 -3.93 5.97 -14.02
CA GLU A 312 -2.76 5.71 -14.87
C GLU A 312 -2.08 7.02 -15.28
N TYR A 313 -1.77 7.86 -14.28
CA TYR A 313 -1.21 9.19 -14.46
C TYR A 313 0.23 9.28 -13.95
N GLY A 314 1.12 9.74 -14.81
CA GLY A 314 2.57 9.73 -14.59
C GLY A 314 3.23 8.35 -14.66
N ASP A 315 4.55 8.31 -14.88
CA ASP A 315 5.33 7.07 -14.83
C ASP A 315 5.41 6.55 -13.38
N PRO A 316 4.89 5.34 -13.07
CA PRO A 316 4.98 4.77 -11.73
C PRO A 316 6.41 4.68 -11.16
N ASN A 317 7.44 4.57 -12.01
CA ASN A 317 8.84 4.53 -11.58
C ASN A 317 9.39 5.90 -11.16
N LEU A 318 8.68 6.97 -11.49
CA LEU A 318 9.03 8.35 -11.16
C LEU A 318 8.10 8.95 -10.09
N ARG A 319 7.21 8.15 -9.50
CA ARG A 319 6.34 8.55 -8.40
C ARG A 319 6.92 8.17 -7.05
N ARG A 320 6.88 9.11 -6.11
CA ARG A 320 7.40 8.93 -4.75
C ARG A 320 6.51 9.58 -3.71
N VAL A 321 6.47 9.01 -2.51
CA VAL A 321 5.84 9.64 -1.36
C VAL A 321 6.91 10.26 -0.46
N TYR A 322 6.70 11.51 -0.06
CA TYR A 322 7.51 12.14 0.97
C TYR A 322 6.93 11.78 2.35
N ASP A 323 7.52 10.76 2.96
CA ASP A 323 7.02 10.12 4.17
C ASP A 323 6.91 11.09 5.36
N GLY A 324 8.00 11.79 5.68
CA GLY A 324 8.01 12.78 6.77
C GLY A 324 7.10 13.98 6.52
N SER A 325 6.79 14.27 5.26
CA SER A 325 5.76 15.22 4.87
C SER A 325 5.95 16.61 5.53
N TRP A 326 4.88 17.39 5.65
CA TRP A 326 4.94 18.73 6.22
C TRP A 326 5.51 18.78 7.64
N THR A 327 5.27 17.75 8.46
CA THR A 327 5.76 17.74 9.85
C THR A 327 7.29 17.68 9.91
N GLU A 328 7.91 16.76 9.19
CA GLU A 328 9.37 16.74 9.08
C GLU A 328 9.88 18.04 8.43
N TRP A 329 9.22 18.50 7.36
CA TRP A 329 9.64 19.69 6.63
C TRP A 329 9.70 20.93 7.51
N ALA A 330 8.58 21.27 8.16
CA ALA A 330 8.44 22.48 8.95
C ALA A 330 9.26 22.45 10.25
N GLN A 331 9.62 21.26 10.75
CA GLN A 331 10.52 21.13 11.91
C GLN A 331 12.01 21.22 11.53
N ARG A 332 12.40 20.75 10.34
CA ARG A 332 13.82 20.71 9.92
C ARG A 332 14.26 21.95 9.15
N VAL A 333 13.36 22.61 8.44
CA VAL A 333 13.67 23.86 7.72
C VAL A 333 13.95 24.98 8.71
N LYS A 334 15.07 25.68 8.54
CA LYS A 334 15.38 26.87 9.34
C LYS A 334 14.74 28.10 8.68
N PRO A 335 14.31 29.13 9.45
CA PRO A 335 13.79 30.37 8.86
C PRO A 335 14.72 30.98 7.80
N ALA A 336 16.03 30.91 8.02
CA ALA A 336 17.06 31.39 7.09
C ALA A 336 17.10 30.64 5.74
N ASP A 337 16.56 29.42 5.66
CA ASP A 337 16.48 28.68 4.40
C ASP A 337 15.41 29.28 3.46
N GLY A 338 14.41 29.99 3.99
CA GLY A 338 13.32 30.58 3.18
C GLY A 338 12.42 29.55 2.48
N LEU A 339 12.40 28.31 2.97
CA LEU A 339 11.74 27.15 2.35
C LEU A 339 10.36 26.83 2.93
N ILE A 340 9.75 27.73 3.69
CA ILE A 340 8.33 27.69 4.07
C ILE A 340 7.66 28.85 3.35
N LYS A 341 6.75 28.54 2.42
CA LYS A 341 5.97 29.52 1.68
C LYS A 341 4.55 29.61 2.23
N LYS A 342 3.97 30.81 2.11
CA LYS A 342 2.57 31.13 2.43
C LYS A 342 2.04 32.00 1.30
N LEU A 343 0.73 31.99 1.08
CA LEU A 343 0.07 32.85 0.10
C LEU A 343 -0.39 34.18 0.70
#